data_AF-A0A955HY83-F1
#
_entry.id   AF-A0A955HY83-F1
#
_cell.length_a   1.000
_cell.length_b   1.000
_cell.length_c   1.000
_cell.angle_alpha   90.00
_cell.angle_beta   90.00
_cell.angle_gamma   90.00
#
_symmetry.space_group_name_H-M   'P 1'
#
loop_
_entity.id
_entity.type
_entity.pdbx_description
1 polymer ?
#
loop_
_entity_poly.entity_id
_entity_poly.type
_entity_poly.pdbx_seq_one_letter_code
_entity_poly.pdbx_strand_id
1 'polypeptide(L)' 'MGLEEIRKQFPILTRQVNGKQLVYLDNAATTQKPEAVINAISEFYLQSNSNVHRGFHTLSEEAT' A
#
# COMPACT_ATOMS: atom_id res chain seq x y z
N MET A 1 -18.41 -7.33 -7.77
CA MET A 1 -16.97 -7.12 -8.05
C MET A 1 -16.40 -8.46 -8.51
N GLY A 2 -15.68 -8.49 -9.63
CA GLY A 2 -15.11 -9.73 -10.18
C GLY A 2 -13.72 -10.05 -9.60
N LEU A 3 -13.31 -11.32 -9.64
CA LEU A 3 -11.99 -11.76 -9.18
C LEU A 3 -10.85 -11.01 -9.89
N GLU A 4 -10.96 -10.83 -11.21
CA GLU A 4 -9.95 -10.12 -12.00
C GLU A 4 -9.82 -8.65 -11.57
N GLU A 5 -10.93 -7.99 -11.23
CA GLU A 5 -10.91 -6.62 -10.72
C GLU A 5 -10.23 -6.54 -9.36
N ILE A 6 -10.44 -7.52 -8.47
CA ILE A 6 -9.73 -7.59 -7.18
C ILE A 6 -8.23 -7.80 -7.41
N ARG A 7 -7.83 -8.73 -8.30
CA ARG A 7 -6.42 -9.04 -8.57
C ARG A 7 -5.65 -7.84 -9.11
N LYS A 8 -6.27 -7.04 -9.99
CA LYS A 8 -5.67 -5.81 -10.54
C LYS A 8 -5.30 -4.79 -9.46
N GLN A 9 -5.99 -4.80 -8.32
CA GLN A 9 -5.68 -3.89 -7.22
C GLN A 9 -4.38 -4.24 -6.48
N PHE A 10 -3.78 -5.41 -6.71
CA PHE A 10 -2.53 -5.82 -6.06
C PHE A 10 -1.41 -5.88 -7.12
N PRO A 11 -0.67 -4.78 -7.34
CA PRO A 11 0.26 -4.67 -8.48
C PRO A 11 1.29 -5.80 -8.53
N ILE A 12 1.77 -6.26 -7.36
CA ILE A 12 2.77 -7.32 -7.26
C ILE A 12 2.32 -8.65 -7.86
N LEU A 13 1.00 -8.92 -7.94
CA LEU A 13 0.49 -10.17 -8.52
C LEU A 13 0.72 -10.27 -10.03
N THR A 14 1.09 -9.18 -10.70
CA THR A 14 1.49 -9.17 -12.13
C THR A 14 2.94 -9.64 -12.33
N ARG A 15 3.76 -9.67 -11.27
CA ARG A 15 5.19 -10.01 -11.35
C ARG A 15 5.41 -11.47 -11.74
N GLN A 16 6.50 -11.71 -12.48
CA GLN A 16 7.03 -13.05 -12.70
C GLN A 16 8.18 -13.37 -11.73
N VAL A 17 8.20 -14.60 -11.24
CA VAL A 17 9.27 -15.17 -10.41
C VAL A 17 9.76 -16.44 -11.09
N ASN A 18 11.06 -16.55 -11.34
CA ASN A 18 11.67 -17.68 -12.07
C ASN A 18 11.02 -17.93 -13.44
N GLY A 19 10.68 -16.85 -14.15
CA GLY A 19 10.04 -16.90 -15.48
C GLY A 19 8.59 -17.41 -15.48
N LYS A 20 7.93 -17.48 -14.33
CA LYS A 20 6.53 -17.92 -14.20
C LYS A 20 5.69 -16.88 -13.47
N GLN A 21 4.39 -16.87 -13.73
CA GLN A 21 3.46 -15.98 -13.02
C GLN A 21 3.49 -16.25 -11.52
N LEU A 22 3.56 -15.19 -10.71
CA LEU A 22 3.52 -15.30 -9.26
C LEU A 22 2.20 -15.94 -8.78
N VAL A 23 2.32 -17.02 -8.02
CA VAL A 23 1.24 -17.63 -7.23
C VAL A 23 1.65 -17.56 -5.77
N TYR A 24 1.10 -16.60 -5.03
CA TYR A 24 1.48 -16.34 -3.64
C TYR A 24 0.53 -17.06 -2.68
N LEU A 25 1.00 -18.17 -2.09
CA LEU A 25 0.23 -19.02 -1.16
C LEU A 25 0.77 -18.99 0.27
N ASP A 26 1.43 -17.90 0.66
CA ASP A 26 1.99 -17.71 2.00
C ASP A 26 1.29 -16.55 2.75
N ASN A 27 -0.01 -16.38 2.49
CA ASN A 27 -0.80 -15.25 3.03
C ASN A 27 -0.93 -15.28 4.56
N ALA A 28 -0.72 -16.44 5.19
CA ALA A 28 -0.75 -16.58 6.64
C ALA A 28 0.48 -15.95 7.31
N ALA A 29 1.63 -15.90 6.62
CA ALA A 29 2.81 -15.21 7.13
C ALA A 29 2.70 -13.68 6.93
N THR A 30 2.28 -13.24 5.75
CA THR A 30 1.96 -11.82 5.47
C THR A 30 1.13 -11.69 4.19
N THR A 31 0.47 -10.55 4.02
CA THR A 31 -0.40 -10.28 2.86
C THR A 31 0.20 -9.25 1.92
N GLN A 32 -0.10 -9.39 0.62
CA GLN A 32 0.18 -8.36 -0.37
C GLN A 32 -0.69 -7.13 -0.13
N LYS A 33 -0.22 -5.96 -0.56
CA LYS A 33 -0.90 -4.68 -0.32
C LYS A 33 -1.57 -4.21 -1.61
N PRO A 34 -2.83 -3.76 -1.55
CA PRO A 34 -3.47 -3.17 -2.70
C PRO A 34 -2.90 -1.77 -2.96
N GLU A 35 -3.04 -1.28 -4.19
CA GLU A 35 -2.56 0.02 -4.63
C GLU A 35 -3.08 1.18 -3.75
N ALA A 36 -4.35 1.12 -3.32
CA ALA A 36 -4.92 2.13 -2.43
C ALA A 36 -4.13 2.30 -1.11
N VAL A 37 -3.64 1.20 -0.52
CA VAL A 37 -2.83 1.25 0.71
C VAL A 37 -1.45 1.83 0.43
N ILE A 38 -0.84 1.42 -0.70
CA ILE A 38 0.47 1.93 -1.11
C ILE A 38 0.40 3.44 -1.37
N ASN A 39 -0.66 3.89 -2.05
CA ASN A 39 -0.87 5.30 -2.38
C ASN A 39 -1.11 6.13 -1.13
N ALA A 40 -1.96 5.68 -0.20
CA ALA A 40 -2.20 6.41 1.06
C ALA A 40 -0.90 6.60 1.87
N ILE A 41 -0.07 5.56 1.97
CA ILE A 41 1.23 5.66 2.65
C ILE A 41 2.16 6.62 1.90
N SER A 42 2.21 6.52 0.58
CA SER A 42 3.06 7.37 -0.26
C SER A 42 2.65 8.83 -0.18
N GLU A 43 1.36 9.12 -0.29
CA GLU A 43 0.77 10.46 -0.20
C GLU A 43 1.06 11.10 1.15
N PHE A 44 0.84 10.36 2.25
CA PHE A 44 1.21 10.82 3.59
C PHE A 44 2.69 11.23 3.66
N TYR A 45 3.60 10.38 3.19
CA TYR A 45 5.03 10.69 3.27
C TYR A 45 5.45 11.82 2.33
N LEU A 46 4.77 12.00 1.20
CA LEU A 46 5.06 13.06 0.24
C LEU A 46 4.51 14.42 0.68
N GLN A 47 3.38 14.46 1.39
CA GLN A 47 2.63 15.70 1.62
C GLN A 47 2.44 16.08 3.09
N SER A 48 2.29 15.10 3.99
CA SER A 48 1.78 15.33 5.35
C SER A 48 2.68 14.77 6.45
N ASN A 49 3.90 14.31 6.14
CA ASN A 49 4.79 13.71 7.13
C ASN A 49 5.20 14.73 8.20
N SER A 50 4.72 14.52 9.42
CA SER A 50 5.14 15.25 10.61
C SER A 50 5.03 14.40 11.87
N ASN A 51 5.60 14.89 12.97
CA ASN A 51 5.46 14.24 14.26
C ASN A 51 4.05 14.45 14.79
N VAL A 52 3.35 13.38 15.16
CA VAL A 52 2.00 13.47 15.71
C VAL A 52 2.03 14.12 17.11
N HIS A 53 1.12 15.05 17.36
CA HIS A 53 0.88 15.71 18.66
C HIS A 53 1.90 16.76 19.18
N ARG A 54 2.98 17.10 18.46
CA ARG A 54 3.98 18.07 18.96
C ARG A 54 4.19 19.34 18.11
N GLY A 55 3.32 19.61 17.15
CA GLY A 55 3.35 20.85 16.38
C GLY A 55 2.01 21.58 16.44
N PHE A 56 2.01 22.88 16.77
CA PHE A 56 0.88 23.80 16.54
C PHE A 56 0.83 24.30 15.08
N HIS A 57 1.34 23.50 14.13
CA HIS A 57 1.49 23.90 12.74
C HIS A 57 0.80 22.89 11.81
N THR A 58 0.34 23.35 10.64
CA THR A 58 -0.54 22.63 9.71
C THR A 58 -0.13 21.18 9.44
N LEU A 59 1.14 20.91 9.15
CA LEU A 59 1.61 19.53 8.88
C LEU A 59 1.49 18.58 10.08
N SER A 60 1.48 19.08 11.31
CA SER A 60 1.27 18.25 12.50
C SER A 60 -0.19 17.87 12.69
N GLU A 61 -1.13 18.67 12.17
CA GLU A 61 -2.56 18.34 12.16
C GLU A 61 -2.88 17.37 11.03
N GLU A 62 -2.32 17.57 9.84
CA GLU A 62 -2.49 16.68 8.68
C GLU A 62 -1.88 15.28 8.89
N ALA A 63 -0.93 15.14 9.81
CA ALA A 63 -0.25 13.87 10.09
C ALA A 63 -1.06 12.89 10.97
N THR A 64 -2.29 13.23 11.39
CA THR A 64 -3.14 12.45 12.34
C THR A 64 -4.28 11.74 11.62
#